data_AF-A0A832HV12-F1
#
_entry.id   AF-A0A832HV12-F1
#
_cell.length_a   1.000
_cell.length_b   1.000
_cell.length_c   1.000
_cell.angle_alpha   90.00
_cell.angle_beta   90.00
_cell.angle_gamma   90.00
#
_symmetry.space_group_name_H-M   'P 1'
#
loop_
_entity.id
_entity.type
_entity.pdbx_description
1 polymer ?
#
loop_
_entity_poly.entity_id
_entity_poly.type
_entity_poly.pdbx_seq_one_letter_code
_entity_poly.pdbx_strand_id
1 'polypeptide(L)'
;MKSFFDAIKRRISVYAFLAACLAISTGCHAAAPTILYTNNFDNLATGKLPEELLVLDGNFSIQESDGNKFLELPGAPLDTFGVLFGPAESNGWAITVAIFGTSAGRRAPTIGPGLNGAGGYKLLSAPGKRTLEIWKGDKLLAAKPYTWESGWTIFKLQVRKTSDGKTKIEGKAWKQGAVEPSGWLVEAEDSEQPPAGRAAVYGSPFSGTPIRFDNIRIERIE
;
A
#
# COMPACT_ATOMS: atom_id res chain seq x y z
N MET A 1 45.26 -78.45 15.70
CA MET A 1 45.09 -76.99 15.95
C MET A 1 43.71 -76.80 16.56
N LYS A 2 43.45 -77.00 17.85
CA LYS A 2 43.83 -76.14 18.98
C LYS A 2 43.93 -74.65 18.61
N SER A 3 42.93 -73.91 19.09
CA SER A 3 43.01 -72.50 19.50
C SER A 3 43.16 -71.44 18.40
N PHE A 4 42.03 -70.91 17.95
CA PHE A 4 41.88 -69.46 17.77
C PHE A 4 40.41 -69.07 17.96
N PHE A 5 40.04 -68.89 19.23
CA PHE A 5 38.97 -68.02 19.71
C PHE A 5 37.51 -68.37 19.43
N ASP A 6 36.98 -69.22 20.30
CA ASP A 6 35.72 -68.94 21.01
C ASP A 6 35.76 -67.53 21.62
N ALA A 7 34.87 -66.62 21.20
CA ALA A 7 34.48 -65.44 21.98
C ALA A 7 33.37 -64.61 21.30
N ILE A 8 32.21 -64.56 21.98
CA ILE A 8 31.40 -63.34 22.17
C ILE A 8 30.56 -62.94 20.94
N LYS A 9 29.35 -63.50 20.75
CA LYS A 9 28.13 -63.12 21.51
C LYS A 9 28.19 -61.69 22.06
N ARG A 10 27.81 -60.71 21.22
CA ARG A 10 27.18 -59.39 21.54
C ARG A 10 27.68 -58.30 20.61
N ARG A 11 26.96 -58.04 19.53
CA ARG A 11 26.67 -56.71 18.93
C ARG A 11 25.40 -56.91 18.09
N ILE A 12 24.20 -56.79 18.65
CA ILE A 12 23.52 -55.55 19.06
C ILE A 12 23.70 -54.45 18.02
N SER A 13 22.54 -54.03 17.52
CA SER A 13 22.21 -52.69 17.04
C SER A 13 22.27 -52.40 15.54
N VAL A 14 21.03 -52.28 15.03
CA VAL A 14 20.54 -51.19 14.18
C VAL A 14 20.68 -51.45 12.67
N TYR A 15 19.80 -52.29 12.16
CA TYR A 15 19.15 -52.05 10.88
C TYR A 15 17.65 -51.90 11.15
N ALA A 16 17.27 -50.71 11.63
CA ALA A 16 15.89 -50.33 11.86
C ALA A 16 15.50 -49.27 10.82
N PHE A 17 14.54 -49.64 9.97
CA PHE A 17 13.53 -48.78 9.38
C PHE A 17 14.01 -47.46 8.74
N LEU A 18 14.28 -47.49 7.43
CA LEU A 18 14.07 -46.32 6.58
C LEU A 18 12.55 -46.18 6.35
N ALA A 19 11.85 -45.57 7.31
CA ALA A 19 10.52 -45.03 7.08
C ALA A 19 10.67 -43.68 6.38
N ALA A 20 10.37 -43.64 5.09
CA ALA A 20 10.25 -42.40 4.34
C ALA A 20 9.01 -41.64 4.84
N CYS A 21 9.18 -40.77 5.83
CA CYS A 21 8.21 -39.76 6.19
C CYS A 21 8.14 -38.74 5.04
N LEU A 22 7.23 -38.96 4.09
CA LEU A 22 6.79 -37.94 3.16
C LEU A 22 5.98 -36.93 3.98
N ALA A 23 6.66 -35.94 4.56
CA ALA A 23 6.02 -34.81 5.19
C ALA A 23 5.29 -34.02 4.09
N ILE A 24 4.00 -34.26 3.94
CA ILE A 24 3.12 -33.39 3.16
C ILE A 24 3.03 -32.10 3.97
N SER A 25 3.93 -31.15 3.68
CA SER A 25 3.71 -29.76 4.08
C SER A 25 2.47 -29.30 3.33
N THR A 26 1.31 -29.32 3.98
CA THR A 26 0.17 -28.49 3.59
C THR A 26 0.63 -27.05 3.75
N GLY A 27 1.32 -26.55 2.72
CA GLY A 27 1.60 -25.14 2.59
C GLY A 27 0.24 -24.45 2.56
N CYS A 28 -0.02 -23.63 3.57
CA CYS A 28 -1.11 -22.67 3.56
C CYS A 28 -0.86 -21.78 2.33
N HIS A 29 -1.44 -22.15 1.19
CA HIS A 29 -1.52 -21.26 0.05
C HIS A 29 -2.56 -20.23 0.45
N ALA A 30 -2.11 -19.12 1.03
CA ALA A 30 -2.92 -17.91 1.05
C ALA A 30 -3.33 -17.65 -0.41
N ALA A 31 -4.63 -17.61 -0.67
CA ALA A 31 -5.13 -17.35 -2.01
C ALA A 31 -4.53 -16.02 -2.49
N ALA A 32 -4.16 -15.95 -3.77
CA ALA A 32 -3.70 -14.68 -4.33
C ALA A 32 -4.82 -13.63 -4.16
N PRO A 33 -4.50 -12.41 -3.70
CA PRO A 33 -5.52 -11.41 -3.42
C PRO A 33 -6.29 -11.07 -4.69
N THR A 34 -7.62 -10.99 -4.60
CA THR A 34 -8.47 -10.60 -5.72
C THR A 34 -8.18 -9.14 -6.11
N ILE A 35 -7.59 -8.95 -7.28
CA ILE A 35 -7.30 -7.61 -7.82
C ILE A 35 -8.59 -6.98 -8.35
N LEU A 36 -8.88 -5.76 -7.89
CA LEU A 36 -10.06 -5.00 -8.27
C LEU A 36 -9.76 -3.95 -9.34
N TYR A 37 -8.56 -3.38 -9.34
CA TYR A 37 -8.13 -2.36 -10.28
C TYR A 37 -6.61 -2.25 -10.30
N THR A 38 -6.02 -1.98 -11.47
CA THR A 38 -4.62 -1.60 -11.62
C THR A 38 -4.46 -0.53 -12.68
N ASN A 39 -3.52 0.40 -12.47
CA ASN A 39 -3.12 1.35 -13.51
C ASN A 39 -1.68 1.81 -13.28
N ASN A 40 -0.85 1.66 -14.32
CA ASN A 40 0.52 2.15 -14.39
C ASN A 40 0.72 3.16 -15.55
N PHE A 41 -0.36 3.60 -16.18
CA PHE A 41 -0.41 4.66 -17.20
C PHE A 41 0.39 4.45 -18.51
N ASP A 42 1.19 3.39 -18.65
CA ASP A 42 2.07 3.12 -19.80
C ASP A 42 1.34 3.13 -21.16
N ASN A 43 0.11 2.62 -21.19
CA ASN A 43 -0.69 2.46 -22.40
C ASN A 43 -1.49 3.72 -22.77
N LEU A 44 -1.30 4.83 -22.07
CA LEU A 44 -2.05 6.06 -22.28
C LEU A 44 -1.25 7.08 -23.09
N ALA A 45 -1.97 7.96 -23.81
CA ALA A 45 -1.35 9.10 -24.46
C ALA A 45 -1.06 10.20 -23.44
N THR A 46 0.06 10.92 -23.61
CA THR A 46 0.37 12.09 -22.79
C THR A 46 -0.65 13.21 -23.01
N GLY A 47 -0.78 14.08 -22.01
CA GLY A 47 -1.65 15.26 -22.02
C GLY A 47 -3.14 15.00 -21.80
N LYS A 48 -3.64 13.77 -22.00
CA LYS A 48 -5.06 13.43 -21.80
C LYS A 48 -5.27 12.50 -20.62
N LEU A 49 -6.29 12.78 -19.81
CA LEU A 49 -6.73 11.87 -18.76
C LEU A 49 -7.64 10.77 -19.33
N PRO A 50 -7.55 9.54 -18.81
CA PRO A 50 -8.55 8.50 -19.08
C PRO A 50 -9.95 8.89 -18.58
N GLU A 51 -10.99 8.47 -19.30
CA GLU A 51 -12.39 8.79 -18.96
C GLU A 51 -12.83 8.19 -17.62
N GLU A 52 -12.21 7.09 -17.17
CA GLU A 52 -12.53 6.49 -15.89
C GLU A 52 -12.07 7.33 -14.69
N LEU A 53 -11.15 8.28 -14.88
CA LEU A 53 -10.67 9.16 -13.81
C LEU A 53 -11.68 10.28 -13.56
N LEU A 54 -12.20 10.35 -12.34
CA LEU A 54 -13.05 11.45 -11.90
C LEU A 54 -12.21 12.45 -11.12
N VAL A 55 -11.83 13.55 -11.77
CA VAL A 55 -11.09 14.65 -11.13
C VAL A 55 -12.02 15.37 -10.17
N LEU A 56 -11.62 15.46 -8.90
CA LEU A 56 -12.33 16.26 -7.89
C LEU A 56 -11.99 17.74 -8.07
N ASP A 57 -10.70 18.03 -8.24
CA ASP A 57 -10.13 19.33 -8.59
C ASP A 57 -8.68 19.11 -9.05
N GLY A 58 -8.07 20.09 -9.72
CA GLY A 58 -6.67 20.09 -10.14
C GLY A 58 -6.45 19.74 -11.61
N ASN A 59 -5.38 20.27 -12.19
CA ASN A 59 -5.05 20.10 -13.62
C ASN A 59 -4.21 18.85 -13.84
N PHE A 60 -4.76 17.69 -13.50
CA PHE A 60 -4.08 16.41 -13.69
C PHE A 60 -3.88 16.11 -15.18
N SER A 61 -2.75 15.50 -15.54
CA SER A 61 -2.48 15.02 -16.90
C SER A 61 -1.55 13.81 -16.91
N ILE A 62 -1.60 13.01 -17.97
CA ILE A 62 -0.59 11.96 -18.19
C ILE A 62 0.68 12.63 -18.72
N GLN A 63 1.80 12.41 -18.06
CA GLN A 63 3.11 12.91 -18.43
C GLN A 63 4.09 11.74 -18.57
N GLU A 64 5.23 12.01 -19.22
CA GLU A 64 6.28 11.02 -19.45
C GLU A 64 7.63 11.61 -19.07
N SER A 65 8.45 10.82 -18.35
CA SER A 65 9.84 11.13 -18.05
C SER A 65 10.62 9.83 -17.95
N ASP A 66 11.84 9.81 -18.47
CA ASP A 66 12.75 8.65 -18.39
C ASP A 66 12.12 7.34 -18.91
N GLY A 67 11.24 7.46 -19.91
CA GLY A 67 10.52 6.35 -20.53
C GLY A 67 9.38 5.76 -19.68
N ASN A 68 9.02 6.37 -18.54
CA ASN A 68 7.89 5.98 -17.72
C ASN A 68 6.75 7.01 -17.83
N LYS A 69 5.51 6.53 -17.98
CA LYS A 69 4.32 7.39 -17.94
C LYS A 69 3.70 7.39 -16.56
N PHE A 70 3.15 8.52 -16.17
CA PHE A 70 2.53 8.69 -14.86
C PHE A 70 1.44 9.76 -14.92
N LEU A 71 0.54 9.70 -13.95
CA LEU A 71 -0.37 10.79 -13.68
C LEU A 71 0.40 11.90 -12.96
N GLU A 72 0.36 13.13 -13.45
CA GLU A 72 1.01 14.29 -12.82
C GLU A 72 -0.02 15.33 -12.40
N LEU A 73 0.15 15.85 -11.19
CA LEU A 73 -0.46 17.08 -10.69
C LEU A 73 0.62 18.18 -10.73
N PRO A 74 0.38 19.32 -11.39
CA PRO A 74 1.37 20.40 -11.48
C PRO A 74 1.67 21.04 -10.11
N GLY A 75 2.81 21.73 -10.03
CA GLY A 75 3.27 22.43 -8.83
C GLY A 75 2.45 23.66 -8.41
N ALA A 76 1.46 24.06 -9.21
CA ALA A 76 0.59 25.21 -8.98
C ALA A 76 -0.79 24.99 -9.62
N PRO A 77 -1.87 25.58 -9.07
CA PRO A 77 -1.91 26.42 -7.87
C PRO A 77 -1.65 25.63 -6.58
N LEU A 78 -1.45 26.35 -5.46
CA LEU A 78 -1.18 25.74 -4.16
C LEU A 78 -2.49 25.49 -3.41
N ASP A 79 -3.10 24.34 -3.66
CA ASP A 79 -4.30 23.86 -2.95
C ASP A 79 -4.21 22.34 -2.71
N THR A 80 -5.31 21.71 -2.31
CA THR A 80 -5.43 20.26 -2.17
C THR A 80 -6.30 19.70 -3.28
N PHE A 81 -5.71 18.82 -4.07
CA PHE A 81 -6.35 18.23 -5.25
C PHE A 81 -6.50 16.73 -5.10
N GLY A 82 -7.37 16.14 -5.89
CA GLY A 82 -7.57 14.70 -5.90
C GLY A 82 -8.27 14.18 -7.14
N VAL A 83 -8.08 12.90 -7.39
CA VAL A 83 -8.74 12.18 -8.47
C VAL A 83 -9.21 10.83 -7.95
N LEU A 84 -10.43 10.44 -8.36
CA LEU A 84 -11.07 9.18 -8.00
C LEU A 84 -10.98 8.18 -9.16
N PHE A 85 -10.78 6.90 -8.82
CA PHE A 85 -10.65 5.82 -9.80
C PHE A 85 -11.05 4.46 -9.23
N GLY A 86 -11.13 3.45 -10.12
CA GLY A 86 -11.50 2.10 -9.75
C GLY A 86 -12.97 1.93 -9.33
N PRO A 87 -13.36 0.73 -8.85
CA PRO A 87 -14.71 0.42 -8.42
C PRO A 87 -15.06 1.15 -7.11
N ALA A 88 -16.36 1.23 -6.81
CA ALA A 88 -16.85 1.72 -5.54
C ALA A 88 -17.04 0.55 -4.56
N GLU A 89 -16.37 0.62 -3.41
CA GLU A 89 -16.35 -0.44 -2.40
C GLU A 89 -16.55 0.17 -1.01
N SER A 90 -17.11 -0.63 -0.09
CA SER A 90 -17.31 -0.19 1.31
C SER A 90 -16.18 -0.63 2.22
N ASN A 91 -15.83 -1.92 2.23
CA ASN A 91 -14.82 -2.48 3.15
C ASN A 91 -14.19 -3.74 2.56
N GLY A 92 -13.17 -4.27 3.25
CA GLY A 92 -12.47 -5.49 2.85
C GLY A 92 -11.60 -5.25 1.61
N TRP A 93 -10.91 -4.11 1.59
CA TRP A 93 -10.11 -3.70 0.46
C TRP A 93 -8.96 -2.75 0.84
N ALA A 94 -7.94 -2.74 -0.02
CA ALA A 94 -6.76 -1.91 0.12
C ALA A 94 -6.39 -1.25 -1.20
N ILE A 95 -5.74 -0.09 -1.09
CA ILE A 95 -5.02 0.58 -2.17
C ILE A 95 -3.52 0.58 -1.86
N THR A 96 -2.72 0.26 -2.87
CA THR A 96 -1.28 0.52 -2.92
C THR A 96 -0.98 1.44 -4.10
N VAL A 97 -0.15 2.45 -3.89
CA VAL A 97 0.22 3.43 -4.94
C VAL A 97 1.62 3.97 -4.71
N ALA A 98 2.36 4.23 -5.78
CA ALA A 98 3.61 4.97 -5.75
C ALA A 98 3.35 6.46 -6.00
N ILE A 99 3.89 7.33 -5.14
CA ILE A 99 3.75 8.78 -5.28
C ILE A 99 5.13 9.44 -5.19
N PHE A 100 5.48 10.22 -6.19
CA PHE A 100 6.69 11.04 -6.22
C PHE A 100 6.38 12.46 -5.75
N GLY A 101 7.22 13.00 -4.89
CA GLY A 101 7.19 14.40 -4.51
C GLY A 101 8.59 14.96 -4.27
N THR A 102 8.72 16.29 -4.32
CA THR A 102 9.99 16.99 -4.09
C THR A 102 9.82 18.08 -3.03
N SER A 103 10.65 18.06 -2.00
CA SER A 103 10.82 19.21 -1.09
C SER A 103 11.57 20.35 -1.79
N ALA A 104 11.17 21.59 -1.50
CA ALA A 104 11.85 22.81 -1.92
C ALA A 104 12.14 23.71 -0.71
N GLY A 105 13.39 23.74 -0.27
CA GLY A 105 13.77 24.41 0.98
C GLY A 105 13.04 23.81 2.19
N ARG A 106 12.27 24.63 2.91
CA ARG A 106 11.46 24.20 4.07
C ARG A 106 10.05 23.71 3.69
N ARG A 107 9.69 23.78 2.41
CA ARG A 107 8.36 23.39 1.93
C ARG A 107 8.42 21.98 1.35
N ALA A 108 7.35 21.22 1.55
CA ALA A 108 7.20 19.87 1.07
C ALA A 108 5.72 19.63 0.70
N PRO A 109 5.42 18.71 -0.22
CA PRO A 109 4.05 18.39 -0.56
C PRO A 109 3.39 17.55 0.55
N THR A 110 2.06 17.63 0.66
CA THR A 110 1.26 16.65 1.40
C THR A 110 0.68 15.66 0.38
N ILE A 111 0.90 14.37 0.57
CA ILE A 111 0.56 13.35 -0.44
C ILE A 111 0.02 12.07 0.19
N GLY A 112 -0.83 11.35 -0.55
CA GLY A 112 -1.20 9.98 -0.21
C GLY A 112 -2.51 9.50 -0.83
N PRO A 113 -2.87 8.22 -0.62
CA PRO A 113 -4.09 7.63 -1.15
C PRO A 113 -5.32 7.88 -0.27
N GLY A 114 -6.50 7.60 -0.83
CA GLY A 114 -7.73 7.47 -0.07
C GLY A 114 -8.63 6.34 -0.56
N LEU A 115 -9.59 5.99 0.29
CA LEU A 115 -10.63 4.98 0.04
C LEU A 115 -12.00 5.55 0.44
N ASN A 116 -13.07 4.97 -0.08
CA ASN A 116 -14.46 5.32 0.26
C ASN A 116 -14.90 6.73 -0.21
N GLY A 117 -14.35 7.21 -1.33
CA GLY A 117 -14.75 8.46 -1.97
C GLY A 117 -14.14 9.72 -1.35
N ALA A 118 -14.61 10.90 -1.81
CA ALA A 118 -14.04 12.20 -1.44
C ALA A 118 -14.13 12.51 0.07
N GLY A 119 -15.23 12.10 0.71
CA GLY A 119 -15.45 12.21 2.15
C GLY A 119 -14.98 10.99 2.96
N GLY A 120 -14.34 10.02 2.30
CA GLY A 120 -13.88 8.78 2.91
C GLY A 120 -12.57 8.93 3.67
N TYR A 121 -11.83 7.82 3.78
CA TYR A 121 -10.58 7.78 4.53
C TYR A 121 -9.39 8.19 3.66
N LYS A 122 -8.46 8.95 4.22
CA LYS A 122 -7.21 9.36 3.55
C LYS A 122 -6.03 8.98 4.41
N LEU A 123 -4.98 8.44 3.80
CA LEU A 123 -3.67 8.30 4.41
C LEU A 123 -2.78 9.39 3.83
N LEU A 124 -2.36 10.36 4.62
CA LEU A 124 -1.55 11.48 4.14
C LEU A 124 -0.22 11.54 4.88
N SER A 125 0.87 11.61 4.12
CA SER A 125 2.14 12.10 4.66
C SER A 125 2.07 13.62 4.75
N ALA A 126 2.31 14.17 5.95
CA ALA A 126 2.35 15.59 6.22
C ALA A 126 3.76 16.00 6.69
N PRO A 127 4.72 16.23 5.77
CA PRO A 127 6.11 16.44 6.15
C PRO A 127 6.34 17.67 7.03
N GLY A 128 5.55 18.74 6.83
CA GLY A 128 5.60 19.94 7.66
C GLY A 128 5.23 19.71 9.13
N LYS A 129 4.45 18.64 9.41
CA LYS A 129 4.10 18.19 10.76
C LYS A 129 4.93 17.00 11.23
N ARG A 130 5.73 16.39 10.34
CA ARG A 130 6.50 15.17 10.57
C ARG A 130 5.61 13.99 11.00
N THR A 131 4.46 13.87 10.36
CA THR A 131 3.45 12.85 10.66
C THR A 131 2.99 12.09 9.42
N LEU A 132 2.55 10.86 9.66
CA LEU A 132 1.67 10.10 8.77
C LEU A 132 0.29 10.08 9.43
N GLU A 133 -0.74 10.50 8.68
CA GLU A 133 -2.05 10.85 9.21
C GLU A 133 -3.16 10.04 8.54
N ILE A 134 -4.12 9.57 9.34
CA ILE A 134 -5.40 9.03 8.85
C ILE A 134 -6.48 10.09 9.08
N TRP A 135 -7.19 10.44 8.02
CA TRP A 135 -8.32 11.37 8.01
C TRP A 135 -9.61 10.67 7.58
N LYS A 136 -10.76 11.20 7.99
CA LYS A 136 -12.10 10.92 7.41
C LYS A 136 -12.75 12.25 7.04
N GLY A 137 -12.95 12.50 5.75
CA GLY A 137 -13.27 13.85 5.27
C GLY A 137 -12.22 14.85 5.75
N ASP A 138 -12.64 15.77 6.63
CA ASP A 138 -11.78 16.80 7.25
C ASP A 138 -11.47 16.52 8.74
N LYS A 139 -11.85 15.35 9.25
CA LYS A 139 -11.59 14.93 10.63
C LYS A 139 -10.31 14.10 10.69
N LEU A 140 -9.31 14.56 11.44
CA LEU A 140 -8.12 13.76 11.76
C LEU A 140 -8.51 12.65 12.75
N LEU A 141 -8.27 11.39 12.37
CA LEU A 141 -8.54 10.22 13.21
C LEU A 141 -7.28 9.76 13.97
N ALA A 142 -6.13 9.76 13.30
CA ALA A 142 -4.86 9.36 13.90
C ALA A 142 -3.68 10.06 13.23
N ALA A 143 -2.62 10.30 13.99
CA ALA A 143 -1.34 10.80 13.49
C ALA A 143 -0.20 10.10 14.23
N LYS A 144 0.83 9.66 13.50
CA LYS A 144 2.03 9.04 14.07
C LYS A 144 3.29 9.68 13.51
N PRO A 145 4.39 9.76 14.29
CA PRO A 145 5.65 10.30 13.81
C PRO A 145 6.11 9.58 12.53
N TYR A 146 6.40 10.37 11.51
CA TYR A 146 6.89 9.87 10.22
C TYR A 146 7.71 10.97 9.55
N THR A 147 8.94 10.65 9.17
CA THR A 147 9.80 11.59 8.43
C THR A 147 9.82 11.16 6.98
N TRP A 148 9.21 11.98 6.12
CA TRP A 148 9.19 11.77 4.68
C TRP A 148 10.44 12.37 4.01
N GLU A 149 10.89 11.75 2.92
CA GLU A 149 11.99 12.21 2.07
C GLU A 149 11.50 12.39 0.64
N SER A 150 12.07 13.36 -0.09
CA SER A 150 11.81 13.51 -1.53
C SER A 150 12.06 12.23 -2.32
N GLY A 151 11.24 12.00 -3.33
CA GLY A 151 11.32 10.85 -4.23
C GLY A 151 10.06 9.99 -4.21
N TRP A 152 10.16 8.82 -4.85
CA TRP A 152 9.09 7.84 -4.91
C TRP A 152 8.86 7.19 -3.55
N THR A 153 7.64 7.30 -3.07
CA THR A 153 7.15 6.69 -1.83
C THR A 153 5.98 5.78 -2.15
N ILE A 154 6.03 4.54 -1.69
CA ILE A 154 4.92 3.61 -1.76
C ILE A 154 4.04 3.84 -0.54
N PHE A 155 2.74 4.02 -0.78
CA PHE A 155 1.72 4.09 0.26
C PHE A 155 0.82 2.86 0.17
N LYS A 156 0.46 2.30 1.32
CA LYS A 156 -0.61 1.30 1.44
C LYS A 156 -1.61 1.75 2.48
N LEU A 157 -2.88 1.81 2.08
CA LEU A 157 -4.03 2.10 2.95
C LEU A 157 -5.04 0.97 2.81
N GLN A 158 -5.55 0.48 3.93
CA GLN A 158 -6.62 -0.52 3.93
C GLN A 158 -7.76 -0.15 4.87
N VAL A 159 -8.96 -0.62 4.51
CA VAL A 159 -10.20 -0.45 5.27
C VAL A 159 -10.86 -1.81 5.40
N ARG A 160 -10.99 -2.29 6.63
CA ARG A 160 -11.62 -3.59 6.94
C ARG A 160 -12.62 -3.48 8.07
N LYS A 161 -13.60 -4.37 8.05
CA LYS A 161 -14.52 -4.53 9.18
C LYS A 161 -13.86 -5.36 10.27
N THR A 162 -14.07 -4.99 11.52
CA THR A 162 -13.64 -5.76 12.69
C THR A 162 -14.76 -6.68 13.18
N SER A 163 -14.43 -7.66 14.01
CA SER A 163 -15.39 -8.61 14.57
C SER A 163 -16.45 -7.96 15.47
N ASP A 164 -16.14 -6.82 16.09
CA ASP A 164 -17.06 -6.00 16.87
C ASP A 164 -17.91 -5.05 16.01
N GLY A 165 -17.83 -5.16 14.68
CA GLY A 165 -18.67 -4.42 13.74
C GLY A 165 -18.18 -3.01 13.39
N LYS A 166 -17.06 -2.57 13.97
CA LYS A 166 -16.42 -1.30 13.63
C LYS A 166 -15.63 -1.41 12.33
N THR A 167 -15.13 -0.26 11.88
CA THR A 167 -14.21 -0.15 10.76
C THR A 167 -12.82 0.13 11.29
N LYS A 168 -11.84 -0.69 10.87
CA LYS A 168 -10.42 -0.47 11.13
C LYS A 168 -9.73 0.03 9.87
N ILE A 169 -8.95 1.09 10.04
CA ILE A 169 -8.21 1.77 9.00
C ILE A 169 -6.74 1.69 9.35
N GLU A 170 -5.93 1.15 8.44
CA GLU A 170 -4.52 0.88 8.68
C GLU A 170 -3.70 1.41 7.51
N GLY A 171 -2.61 2.13 7.83
CA GLY A 171 -1.81 2.84 6.85
C GLY A 171 -0.31 2.68 7.08
N LYS A 172 0.43 2.59 5.98
CA LYS A 172 1.90 2.60 5.99
C LYS A 172 2.46 3.23 4.72
N ALA A 173 3.68 3.74 4.83
CA ALA A 173 4.39 4.38 3.74
C ALA A 173 5.89 4.09 3.83
N TRP A 174 6.54 3.83 2.70
CA TRP A 174 7.98 3.55 2.65
C TRP A 174 8.58 4.01 1.32
N LYS A 175 9.87 4.30 1.31
CA LYS A 175 10.59 4.69 0.10
C LYS A 175 10.59 3.55 -0.92
N GLN A 176 10.39 3.85 -2.20
CA GLN A 176 10.49 2.84 -3.25
C GLN A 176 11.89 2.20 -3.24
N GLY A 177 11.93 0.87 -3.35
CA GLY A 177 13.16 0.09 -3.24
C GLY A 177 13.58 -0.24 -1.79
N ALA A 178 12.97 0.37 -0.78
CA ALA A 178 13.12 -0.06 0.61
C ALA A 178 12.20 -1.25 0.93
N VAL A 179 12.51 -1.97 2.00
CA VAL A 179 11.69 -3.07 2.52
C VAL A 179 10.37 -2.50 3.06
N GLU A 180 9.26 -3.12 2.66
CA GLU A 180 7.93 -2.80 3.18
C GLU A 180 7.89 -3.00 4.72
N PRO A 181 7.36 -2.04 5.51
CA PRO A 181 7.19 -2.21 6.93
C PRO A 181 6.32 -3.43 7.26
N SER A 182 6.81 -4.27 8.17
CA SER A 182 6.10 -5.47 8.63
C SER A 182 4.83 -5.15 9.43
N GLY A 183 4.82 -4.01 10.12
CA GLY A 183 3.67 -3.47 10.84
C GLY A 183 3.03 -2.28 10.15
N TRP A 184 1.82 -1.94 10.57
CA TRP A 184 1.17 -0.69 10.20
C TRP A 184 1.82 0.48 10.95
N LEU A 185 2.04 1.59 10.26
CA LEU A 185 2.69 2.76 10.85
C LEU A 185 1.69 3.68 11.56
N VAL A 186 0.44 3.69 11.10
CA VAL A 186 -0.67 4.42 11.68
C VAL A 186 -1.95 3.60 11.55
N GLU A 187 -2.78 3.63 12.60
CA GLU A 187 -4.04 2.90 12.67
C GLU A 187 -5.12 3.79 13.29
N ALA A 188 -6.36 3.60 12.88
CA ALA A 188 -7.54 4.25 13.46
C ALA A 188 -8.74 3.28 13.48
N GLU A 189 -9.68 3.55 14.38
CA GLU A 189 -11.00 2.91 14.39
C GLU A 189 -12.08 3.96 14.09
N ASP A 190 -13.11 3.53 13.38
CA ASP A 190 -14.33 4.29 13.15
C ASP A 190 -15.53 3.40 13.51
N SER A 191 -16.43 3.93 14.35
CA SER A 191 -17.64 3.22 14.77
C SER A 191 -18.68 3.13 13.65
N GLU A 192 -18.53 3.92 12.59
CA GLU A 192 -19.44 3.93 11.46
C GLU A 192 -18.98 2.96 10.36
N GLN A 193 -19.95 2.33 9.69
CA GLN A 193 -19.67 1.61 8.46
C GLN A 193 -19.47 2.62 7.33
N PRO A 194 -18.35 2.58 6.60
CA PRO A 194 -18.11 3.52 5.52
C PRO A 194 -19.06 3.26 4.35
N PRO A 195 -19.50 4.32 3.65
CA PRO A 195 -20.25 4.16 2.42
C PRO A 195 -19.40 3.48 1.35
N ALA A 196 -20.06 2.87 0.37
CA ALA A 196 -19.38 2.45 -0.85
C ALA A 196 -18.87 3.69 -1.59
N GLY A 197 -17.58 3.71 -1.93
CA GLY A 197 -16.97 4.82 -2.64
C GLY A 197 -15.70 4.39 -3.36
N ARG A 198 -15.27 5.20 -4.32
CA ARG A 198 -14.07 4.92 -5.14
C ARG A 198 -12.79 5.16 -4.36
N ALA A 199 -11.69 4.57 -4.81
CA ALA A 199 -10.37 4.94 -4.30
C ALA A 199 -9.91 6.28 -4.89
N ALA A 200 -8.90 6.88 -4.27
CA ALA A 200 -8.39 8.20 -4.64
C ALA A 200 -6.86 8.28 -4.49
N VAL A 201 -6.26 9.24 -5.18
CA VAL A 201 -5.00 9.86 -4.77
C VAL A 201 -5.21 11.34 -4.50
N TYR A 202 -4.48 11.86 -3.53
CA TYR A 202 -4.49 13.28 -3.15
C TYR A 202 -3.10 13.86 -3.17
N GLY A 203 -3.01 15.14 -3.52
CA GLY A 203 -1.77 15.90 -3.50
C GLY A 203 -2.02 17.38 -3.22
N SER A 204 -1.21 17.93 -2.32
CA SER A 204 -1.10 19.37 -2.11
C SER A 204 0.33 19.80 -2.47
N PRO A 205 0.58 20.42 -3.63
CA PRO A 205 1.92 20.71 -4.13
C PRO A 205 2.56 21.92 -3.42
N PHE A 206 2.50 21.99 -2.10
CA PHE A 206 2.92 23.14 -1.30
C PHE A 206 4.42 23.47 -1.38
N SER A 207 5.24 22.59 -1.96
CA SER A 207 6.62 22.87 -2.36
C SER A 207 6.77 23.64 -3.67
N GLY A 208 5.70 23.82 -4.45
CA GLY A 208 5.73 24.45 -5.78
C GLY A 208 6.23 23.52 -6.88
N THR A 209 6.42 22.23 -6.60
CA THR A 209 6.92 21.23 -7.56
C THR A 209 5.82 20.22 -7.91
N PRO A 210 5.82 19.64 -9.12
CA PRO A 210 4.85 18.62 -9.50
C PRO A 210 4.85 17.40 -8.56
N ILE A 211 3.70 16.74 -8.46
CA ILE A 211 3.49 15.47 -7.77
C ILE A 211 3.10 14.42 -8.81
N ARG A 212 3.71 13.25 -8.77
CA ARG A 212 3.46 12.18 -9.75
C ARG A 212 2.90 10.95 -9.06
N PHE A 213 1.98 10.26 -9.70
CA PHE A 213 1.29 9.08 -9.18
C PHE A 213 1.42 7.95 -10.20
N ASP A 214 1.74 6.76 -9.71
CA ASP A 214 2.01 5.60 -10.55
C ASP A 214 1.75 4.28 -9.78
N ASN A 215 1.71 3.16 -10.49
CA ASN A 215 1.60 1.81 -9.95
C ASN A 215 0.42 1.65 -8.98
N ILE A 216 -0.74 2.15 -9.39
CA ILE A 216 -1.98 1.99 -8.63
C ILE A 216 -2.40 0.54 -8.65
N ARG A 217 -2.69 -0.01 -7.47
CA ARG A 217 -3.26 -1.34 -7.28
C ARG A 217 -4.33 -1.29 -6.20
N ILE A 218 -5.52 -1.78 -6.52
CA ILE A 218 -6.61 -2.00 -5.57
C ILE A 218 -6.88 -3.49 -5.49
N GLU A 219 -6.98 -4.02 -4.27
CA GLU A 219 -7.18 -5.43 -4.00
C GLU A 219 -8.19 -5.66 -2.89
N ARG A 220 -8.86 -6.82 -2.92
CA ARG A 220 -9.54 -7.36 -1.74
C ARG A 220 -8.52 -7.78 -0.71
N ILE A 221 -8.88 -7.56 0.55
CA ILE A 221 -8.17 -8.10 1.71
C ILE A 221 -9.13 -8.99 2.48
N GLU A 222 -8.60 -10.09 3.01
CA GLU A 222 -9.33 -11.03 3.85
C GLU A 222 -9.63 -10.46 5.25
#